data_AF-A0A5B2ZB12-F1
#
_entry.id   AF-A0A5B2ZB12-F1
#
_cell.length_a   1.000
_cell.length_b   1.000
_cell.length_c   1.000
_cell.angle_alpha   90.00
_cell.angle_beta   90.00
_cell.angle_gamma   90.00
#
_symmetry.space_group_name_H-M   'P 1'
#
loop_
_entity.id
_entity.type
_entity.pdbx_description
1 polymer ?
#
loop_
_entity_poly.entity_id
_entity_poly.type
_entity_poly.pdbx_seq_one_letter_code
_entity_poly.pdbx_strand_id
1 'polypeptide(L)'
;MKAFYCHRFVLPLPDGHRFPMAKYARLYRRVAAMADLWGIELLEPPAVGERDLLRVHDREYVRAMLDGSIGPEQMRRIGFPWSAAMVERSRRSAGGTLQALRAALAGDGVAVNLAGGTHHAGRARGGGYCVFNDAVIAARHAQAHGLAERDRRVLAACRERGLPVAVCMAGGYAPEIEDIVDIHAATVAVAARFARQPVGAG
;
A
#
# COMPACT_ATOMS: atom_id res chain seq x y z
N MET A 1 -14.60 -12.06 5.67
CA MET A 1 -13.43 -11.15 5.63
C MET A 1 -12.63 -11.38 4.35
N LYS A 2 -11.86 -10.40 3.89
CA LYS A 2 -11.00 -10.56 2.71
C LYS A 2 -9.58 -10.99 3.09
N ALA A 3 -9.00 -11.89 2.30
CA ALA A 3 -7.62 -12.32 2.43
C ALA A 3 -6.90 -12.23 1.08
N PHE A 4 -5.70 -11.63 1.08
CA PHE A 4 -4.94 -11.35 -0.13
C PHE A 4 -3.72 -12.27 -0.25
N TYR A 5 -3.53 -12.87 -1.42
CA TYR A 5 -2.34 -13.67 -1.74
C TYR A 5 -2.10 -13.74 -3.26
N CYS A 6 -0.84 -13.62 -3.67
CA CYS A 6 -0.44 -13.85 -5.06
C CYS A 6 0.29 -15.20 -5.18
N HIS A 7 -0.27 -16.12 -5.97
CA HIS A 7 0.28 -17.46 -6.19
C HIS A 7 1.11 -17.57 -7.48
N ARG A 8 1.05 -16.58 -8.39
CA ARG A 8 1.60 -16.67 -9.75
C ARG A 8 3.12 -16.50 -9.82
N PHE A 9 3.69 -15.68 -8.94
CA PHE A 9 5.11 -15.35 -8.97
C PHE A 9 5.85 -16.10 -7.86
N VAL A 10 6.19 -17.35 -8.14
CA VAL A 10 7.06 -18.15 -7.27
C VAL A 10 8.50 -17.79 -7.59
N LEU A 11 9.27 -17.41 -6.57
CA LEU A 11 10.69 -17.16 -6.69
C LEU A 11 11.43 -18.50 -6.68
N PRO A 12 12.06 -18.95 -7.79
CA PRO A 12 12.91 -20.12 -7.76
C PRO A 12 14.11 -19.81 -6.88
N LEU A 13 14.24 -20.55 -5.79
CA LEU A 13 15.37 -20.43 -4.87
C LEU A 13 16.18 -21.73 -4.92
N PRO A 14 17.52 -21.66 -4.78
CA PRO A 14 18.34 -22.86 -4.67
C PRO A 14 17.91 -23.73 -3.50
N ASP A 15 18.16 -25.04 -3.62
CA ASP A 15 17.94 -25.97 -2.51
C ASP A 15 18.73 -25.54 -1.27
N GLY A 16 18.10 -25.66 -0.09
CA GLY A 16 18.70 -25.22 1.18
C GLY A 16 18.69 -23.71 1.43
N HIS A 17 18.10 -22.89 0.54
CA HIS A 17 17.97 -21.45 0.79
C HIS A 17 17.21 -21.15 2.09
N ARG A 18 17.75 -20.24 2.92
CA ARG A 18 17.23 -19.95 4.26
C ARG A 18 15.82 -19.34 4.28
N PHE A 19 15.42 -18.67 3.20
CA PHE A 19 14.07 -18.08 3.11
C PHE A 19 13.02 -19.17 2.86
N PRO A 20 12.05 -19.36 3.77
CA PRO A 20 11.10 -20.47 3.70
C PRO A 20 9.95 -20.19 2.71
N MET A 21 10.23 -20.09 1.41
CA MET A 21 9.23 -19.77 0.36
C MET A 21 7.99 -20.66 0.42
N ALA A 22 8.17 -21.95 0.70
CA ALA A 22 7.08 -22.92 0.78
C ALA A 22 6.06 -22.60 1.89
N LYS A 23 6.43 -21.81 2.91
CA LYS A 23 5.52 -21.37 3.98
C LYS A 23 4.28 -20.70 3.39
N TYR A 24 4.47 -19.77 2.47
CA TYR A 24 3.38 -18.94 1.94
C TYR A 24 2.38 -19.77 1.12
N ALA A 25 2.87 -20.66 0.26
CA ALA A 25 1.99 -21.53 -0.53
C ALA A 25 1.24 -22.53 0.37
N ARG A 26 1.90 -23.07 1.41
CA ARG A 26 1.27 -23.96 2.40
C ARG A 26 0.22 -23.25 3.25
N LEU A 27 0.49 -22.01 3.66
CA LEU A 27 -0.48 -21.18 4.38
C LEU A 27 -1.70 -20.92 3.50
N TYR A 28 -1.50 -20.49 2.25
CA TYR A 28 -2.59 -20.27 1.31
C TYR A 28 -3.45 -21.52 1.13
N ARG A 29 -2.86 -22.70 0.91
CA ARG A 29 -3.62 -23.96 0.77
C ARG A 29 -4.48 -24.27 1.99
N ARG A 30 -3.96 -24.06 3.20
CA ARG A 30 -4.71 -24.28 4.45
C ARG A 30 -5.87 -23.30 4.60
N VAL A 31 -5.65 -22.02 4.28
CA VAL A 31 -6.71 -21.00 4.31
C VAL A 31 -7.76 -21.27 3.24
N ALA A 32 -7.34 -21.63 2.02
CA ALA A 32 -8.22 -21.94 0.91
C ALA A 32 -9.13 -23.13 1.18
N ALA A 33 -8.59 -24.20 1.79
CA ALA A 33 -9.38 -25.37 2.18
C ALA A 33 -10.47 -25.06 3.23
N MET A 34 -10.33 -23.95 3.96
CA MET A 34 -11.23 -23.53 5.04
C MET A 34 -12.00 -22.25 4.68
N ALA A 35 -11.86 -21.74 3.45
CA ALA A 35 -12.31 -20.40 3.08
C ALA A 35 -13.83 -20.25 3.23
N ASP A 36 -14.60 -21.22 2.72
CA ASP A 36 -16.07 -21.20 2.82
C ASP A 36 -16.54 -21.29 4.27
N LEU A 37 -15.93 -22.19 5.05
CA LEU A 37 -16.27 -22.38 6.46
C LEU A 37 -15.97 -21.15 7.32
N TRP A 38 -14.87 -20.44 7.03
CA TRP A 38 -14.46 -19.24 7.76
C TRP A 38 -15.00 -17.94 7.15
N GLY A 39 -15.78 -18.01 6.07
CA GLY A 39 -16.28 -16.83 5.36
C GLY A 39 -15.15 -15.92 4.86
N ILE A 40 -14.10 -16.52 4.30
CA ILE A 40 -12.94 -15.81 3.75
C ILE A 40 -13.07 -15.71 2.22
N GLU A 41 -13.12 -14.49 1.72
CA GLU A 41 -12.95 -14.21 0.30
C GLU A 41 -11.45 -14.11 -0.01
N LEU A 42 -10.91 -15.09 -0.75
CA LEU A 42 -9.52 -15.10 -1.18
C LEU A 42 -9.34 -14.36 -2.50
N LEU A 43 -8.53 -13.30 -2.47
CA LEU A 43 -8.32 -12.41 -3.59
C LEU A 43 -6.84 -12.32 -3.95
N GLU A 44 -6.56 -12.16 -5.25
CA GLU A 44 -5.21 -11.85 -5.69
C GLU A 44 -4.99 -10.34 -5.74
N PRO A 45 -3.99 -9.79 -5.03
CA PRO A 45 -3.76 -8.36 -5.02
C PRO A 45 -3.09 -7.88 -6.32
N PRO A 46 -3.41 -6.66 -6.77
CA PRO A 46 -2.62 -5.97 -7.79
C PRO A 46 -1.23 -5.66 -7.25
N ALA A 47 -0.28 -5.43 -8.16
CA ALA A 47 1.00 -4.85 -7.79
C ALA A 47 0.80 -3.44 -7.21
N VAL A 48 1.52 -3.11 -6.14
CA VAL A 48 1.54 -1.73 -5.64
C VAL A 48 2.04 -0.78 -6.74
N GLY A 49 1.34 0.36 -6.88
CA GLY A 49 1.69 1.39 -7.85
C GLY A 49 2.95 2.15 -7.46
N GLU A 50 3.62 2.74 -8.45
CA GLU A 50 4.87 3.49 -8.23
C GLU A 50 4.67 4.67 -7.28
N ARG A 51 3.54 5.37 -7.35
CA ARG A 51 3.21 6.47 -6.43
C ARG A 51 3.25 6.03 -4.97
N ASP A 52 2.68 4.87 -4.64
CA ASP A 52 2.68 4.37 -3.25
C ASP A 52 4.08 3.88 -2.84
N LEU A 53 4.89 3.37 -3.78
CA LEU A 53 6.30 3.06 -3.52
C LEU A 53 7.10 4.33 -3.19
N LEU A 54 6.95 5.39 -3.98
CA LEU A 54 7.70 6.64 -3.86
C LEU A 54 7.36 7.44 -2.59
N ARG A 55 6.20 7.21 -1.97
CA ARG A 55 5.87 7.77 -0.63
C ARG A 55 6.79 7.23 0.49
N VAL A 56 7.51 6.13 0.25
CA VAL A 56 8.29 5.42 1.26
C VAL A 56 9.74 5.23 0.84
N HIS A 57 9.93 4.84 -0.41
CA HIS A 57 11.21 4.46 -0.95
C HIS A 57 11.78 5.57 -1.82
N ASP A 58 13.09 5.65 -1.80
CA ASP A 58 13.85 6.57 -2.64
C ASP A 58 13.59 6.28 -4.13
N ARG A 59 13.50 7.35 -4.93
CA ARG A 59 13.20 7.28 -6.36
C ARG A 59 14.23 6.46 -7.13
N GLU A 60 15.52 6.62 -6.83
CA GLU A 60 16.58 5.87 -7.50
C GLU A 60 16.52 4.40 -7.13
N TYR A 61 16.24 4.08 -5.85
CA TYR A 61 16.05 2.70 -5.41
C TYR A 61 14.87 2.02 -6.10
N VAL A 62 13.71 2.69 -6.18
CA VAL A 62 12.52 2.16 -6.87
C VAL A 62 12.83 1.91 -8.34
N ARG A 63 13.40 2.91 -9.03
CA ARG A 63 13.78 2.79 -10.44
C ARG A 63 14.73 1.63 -10.67
N ALA A 64 15.84 1.57 -9.92
CA ALA A 64 16.88 0.56 -10.08
C ALA A 64 16.36 -0.86 -9.82
N MET A 65 15.42 -1.01 -8.87
CA MET A 65 14.77 -2.29 -8.63
C MET A 65 13.86 -2.71 -9.78
N LEU A 66 13.10 -1.78 -10.35
CA LEU A 66 12.15 -2.03 -11.44
C LEU A 66 12.85 -2.33 -12.78
N ASP A 67 13.93 -1.61 -13.11
CA ASP A 67 14.66 -1.77 -14.37
C ASP A 67 15.81 -2.79 -14.30
N GLY A 68 16.15 -3.27 -13.10
CA GLY A 68 17.20 -4.26 -12.89
C GLY A 68 18.62 -3.71 -12.83
N SER A 69 18.79 -2.38 -12.82
CA SER A 69 20.09 -1.73 -12.63
C SER A 69 20.57 -1.74 -11.16
N ILE A 70 19.79 -2.31 -10.23
CA ILE A 70 20.14 -2.42 -8.82
C ILE A 70 21.49 -3.14 -8.63
N GLY A 71 22.40 -2.51 -7.87
CA GLY A 71 23.75 -3.02 -7.68
C GLY A 71 23.81 -4.37 -6.92
N PRO A 72 24.87 -5.17 -7.16
CA PRO A 72 25.00 -6.51 -6.58
C PRO A 72 25.09 -6.51 -5.05
N GLU A 73 25.59 -5.43 -4.44
CA GLU A 73 25.60 -5.29 -2.97
C GLU A 73 24.19 -5.24 -2.39
N GLN A 74 23.29 -4.46 -3.01
CA GLN A 74 21.90 -4.36 -2.56
C GLN A 74 21.17 -5.70 -2.75
N MET A 75 21.42 -6.40 -3.85
CA MET A 75 20.85 -7.74 -4.04
C MET A 75 21.36 -8.76 -3.02
N ARG A 76 22.65 -8.74 -2.66
CA ARG A 76 23.18 -9.55 -1.54
C ARG A 76 22.51 -9.22 -0.22
N ARG A 77 22.28 -7.93 0.07
CA ARG A 77 21.58 -7.48 1.29
C ARG A 77 20.13 -7.96 1.33
N ILE A 78 19.43 -7.91 0.19
CA ILE A 78 18.07 -8.45 0.05
C ILE A 78 18.08 -9.98 0.23
N GLY A 79 19.08 -10.68 -0.30
CA GLY A 79 19.21 -12.12 -0.19
C GLY A 79 18.36 -12.89 -1.19
N PHE A 80 18.04 -12.28 -2.34
CA PHE A 80 17.38 -12.94 -3.46
C PHE A 80 18.16 -12.72 -4.77
N PRO A 81 18.09 -13.66 -5.72
CA PRO A 81 18.47 -13.36 -7.09
C PRO A 81 17.50 -12.34 -7.69
N TRP A 82 18.01 -11.37 -8.43
CA TRP A 82 17.15 -10.43 -9.14
C TRP A 82 16.48 -11.12 -10.33
N SER A 83 15.18 -10.87 -10.50
CA SER A 83 14.43 -11.18 -11.72
C SER A 83 13.19 -10.29 -11.76
N ALA A 84 12.64 -10.04 -12.94
CA ALA A 84 11.37 -9.31 -13.07
C ALA A 84 10.24 -9.98 -12.26
N ALA A 85 10.22 -11.32 -12.21
CA ALA A 85 9.26 -12.08 -11.41
C ALA A 85 9.43 -11.87 -9.90
N MET A 86 10.67 -11.75 -9.41
CA MET A 86 10.96 -11.42 -8.00
C MET A 86 10.44 -10.03 -7.63
N VAL A 87 10.66 -9.06 -8.51
CA VAL A 87 10.19 -7.67 -8.31
C VAL A 87 8.67 -7.62 -8.32
N GLU A 88 8.02 -8.24 -9.31
CA GLU A 88 6.57 -8.29 -9.42
C GLU A 88 5.93 -8.99 -8.20
N ARG A 89 6.50 -10.11 -7.76
CA ARG A 89 6.10 -10.77 -6.51
C ARG A 89 6.15 -9.81 -5.34
N SER A 90 7.26 -9.08 -5.20
CA SER A 90 7.47 -8.15 -4.09
C SER A 90 6.48 -6.99 -4.13
N ARG A 91 6.16 -6.47 -5.32
CA ARG A 91 5.13 -5.44 -5.51
C ARG A 91 3.73 -5.93 -5.17
N ARG A 92 3.37 -7.16 -5.56
CA ARG A 92 2.07 -7.76 -5.23
C ARG A 92 1.96 -8.12 -3.76
N SER A 93 3.07 -8.54 -3.15
CA SER A 93 3.14 -8.74 -1.71
C SER A 93 2.81 -7.44 -0.97
N ALA A 94 3.45 -6.32 -1.34
CA ALA A 94 3.12 -5.01 -0.78
C ALA A 94 1.69 -4.55 -1.12
N GLY A 95 1.25 -4.81 -2.36
CA GLY A 95 -0.12 -4.53 -2.81
C GLY A 95 -1.17 -5.28 -2.00
N GLY A 96 -0.87 -6.50 -1.54
CA GLY A 96 -1.73 -7.26 -0.63
C GLY A 96 -1.97 -6.55 0.69
N THR A 97 -0.93 -5.94 1.29
CA THR A 97 -1.06 -5.17 2.53
C THR A 97 -1.86 -3.89 2.30
N LEU A 98 -1.65 -3.22 1.16
CA LEU A 98 -2.43 -2.05 0.78
C LEU A 98 -3.92 -2.38 0.56
N GLN A 99 -4.22 -3.51 -0.08
CA GLN A 99 -5.61 -3.95 -0.27
C GLN A 99 -6.26 -4.43 1.03
N ALA A 100 -5.51 -5.08 1.92
CA ALA A 100 -6.00 -5.43 3.25
C ALA A 100 -6.38 -4.16 4.04
N LEU A 101 -5.53 -3.13 4.02
CA LEU A 101 -5.87 -1.83 4.61
C LEU A 101 -7.16 -1.25 4.00
N ARG A 102 -7.26 -1.21 2.67
CA ARG A 102 -8.43 -0.65 1.98
C ARG A 102 -9.72 -1.40 2.30
N ALA A 103 -9.69 -2.73 2.31
CA ALA A 103 -10.83 -3.55 2.69
C ALA A 103 -11.26 -3.28 4.13
N ALA A 104 -10.32 -3.28 5.08
CA ALA A 104 -10.61 -2.98 6.48
C ALA A 104 -11.28 -1.61 6.64
N LEU A 105 -10.77 -0.57 5.95
CA LEU A 105 -11.32 0.78 5.98
C LEU A 105 -12.66 0.92 5.23
N ALA A 106 -12.94 0.06 4.25
CA ALA A 106 -14.17 0.09 3.45
C ALA A 106 -15.37 -0.58 4.15
N GLY A 107 -15.19 -1.06 5.39
CA GLY A 107 -16.25 -1.63 6.20
C GLY A 107 -16.13 -3.14 6.44
N ASP A 108 -15.16 -3.83 5.83
CA ASP A 108 -14.90 -5.25 6.17
C ASP A 108 -14.42 -5.41 7.63
N GLY A 109 -13.88 -4.33 8.24
CA GLY A 109 -13.38 -4.28 9.61
C GLY A 109 -12.06 -5.02 9.84
N VAL A 110 -11.91 -6.21 9.24
CA VAL A 110 -10.70 -7.03 9.28
C VAL A 110 -10.41 -7.59 7.88
N ALA A 111 -9.16 -7.48 7.46
CA ALA A 111 -8.64 -8.12 6.25
C ALA A 111 -7.17 -8.50 6.45
N VAL A 112 -6.68 -9.47 5.68
CA VAL A 112 -5.31 -10.00 5.89
C VAL A 112 -4.54 -10.11 4.58
N ASN A 113 -3.23 -9.90 4.63
CA ASN A 113 -2.31 -10.28 3.57
C ASN A 113 -1.52 -11.52 4.02
N LEU A 114 -1.67 -12.63 3.31
CA LEU A 114 -1.01 -13.90 3.66
C LEU A 114 0.50 -13.90 3.34
N ALA A 115 0.98 -12.92 2.57
CA ALA A 115 2.38 -12.79 2.15
C ALA A 115 3.10 -11.54 2.64
N GLY A 116 2.44 -10.70 3.45
CA GLY A 116 3.00 -9.42 3.91
C GLY A 116 4.06 -9.53 5.02
N GLY A 117 4.35 -8.39 5.64
CA GLY A 117 5.29 -8.26 6.76
C GLY A 117 6.74 -8.01 6.30
N THR A 118 6.93 -7.32 5.19
CA THR A 118 8.25 -7.08 4.58
C THR A 118 8.97 -5.88 5.22
N HIS A 119 9.13 -5.93 6.55
CA HIS A 119 9.53 -4.81 7.40
C HIS A 119 11.01 -4.39 7.37
N HIS A 120 11.90 -5.18 6.77
CA HIS A 120 13.35 -4.91 6.81
C HIS A 120 13.82 -3.90 5.75
N ALA A 121 12.97 -3.58 4.75
CA ALA A 121 13.31 -2.60 3.73
C ALA A 121 13.28 -1.17 4.30
N GLY A 122 14.30 -0.38 3.98
CA GLY A 122 14.40 1.04 4.32
C GLY A 122 14.16 1.94 3.10
N ARG A 123 14.29 3.26 3.27
CA ARG A 123 14.03 4.25 2.20
C ARG A 123 14.82 3.93 0.92
N ALA A 124 16.14 3.81 1.00
CA ALA A 124 17.01 3.58 -0.17
C ALA A 124 17.67 2.18 -0.19
N ARG A 125 17.09 1.19 0.49
CA ARG A 125 17.68 -0.16 0.58
C ARG A 125 16.64 -1.24 0.84
N GLY A 126 16.84 -2.40 0.24
CA GLY A 126 16.19 -3.63 0.68
C GLY A 126 17.01 -4.33 1.78
N GLY A 127 16.50 -5.43 2.31
CA GLY A 127 17.22 -6.22 3.29
C GLY A 127 16.43 -7.38 3.84
N GLY A 128 17.10 -8.47 4.25
CA GLY A 128 16.46 -9.57 4.98
C GLY A 128 15.20 -10.10 4.28
N TYR A 129 15.31 -10.36 2.97
CA TYR A 129 14.24 -10.85 2.10
C TYR A 129 13.08 -9.87 1.86
N CYS A 130 13.26 -8.58 2.20
CA CYS A 130 12.30 -7.51 2.00
C CYS A 130 12.80 -6.54 0.94
N VAL A 131 12.06 -6.40 -0.17
CA VAL A 131 12.37 -5.44 -1.24
C VAL A 131 11.68 -4.10 -1.01
N PHE A 132 10.39 -4.13 -0.66
CA PHE A 132 9.59 -2.94 -0.33
C PHE A 132 8.99 -3.10 1.06
N ASN A 133 8.83 -2.02 1.81
CA ASN A 133 8.28 -2.05 3.17
C ASN A 133 6.77 -1.87 3.14
N ASP A 134 6.05 -2.99 3.10
CA ASP A 134 4.60 -3.00 2.89
C ASP A 134 3.82 -2.32 4.02
N ALA A 135 4.23 -2.50 5.27
CA ALA A 135 3.62 -1.86 6.42
C ALA A 135 3.75 -0.34 6.36
N VAL A 136 4.93 0.17 6.00
CA VAL A 136 5.16 1.62 5.88
C VAL A 136 4.43 2.19 4.66
N ILE A 137 4.36 1.44 3.55
CA ILE A 137 3.56 1.83 2.37
C ILE A 137 2.09 1.99 2.76
N ALA A 138 1.52 0.99 3.44
CA ALA A 138 0.13 1.06 3.90
C ALA A 138 -0.09 2.24 4.87
N ALA A 139 0.83 2.47 5.82
CA ALA A 139 0.75 3.58 6.76
C ALA A 139 0.80 4.95 6.05
N ARG A 140 1.73 5.16 5.11
CA ARG A 140 1.82 6.40 4.33
C ARG A 140 0.60 6.60 3.43
N HIS A 141 0.08 5.53 2.87
CA HIS A 141 -1.17 5.57 2.11
C HIS A 141 -2.35 6.02 2.98
N ALA A 142 -2.50 5.41 4.16
CA ALA A 142 -3.54 5.77 5.13
C ALA A 142 -3.43 7.23 5.59
N GLN A 143 -2.21 7.72 5.85
CA GLN A 143 -1.99 9.11 6.24
C GLN A 143 -2.47 10.08 5.15
N ALA A 144 -2.08 9.86 3.90
CA ALA A 144 -2.47 10.74 2.81
C ALA A 144 -3.98 10.71 2.53
N HIS A 145 -4.60 9.53 2.54
CA HIS A 145 -6.03 9.39 2.26
C HIS A 145 -6.92 9.74 3.47
N GLY A 146 -6.41 9.58 4.69
CA GLY A 146 -7.07 9.96 5.92
C GLY A 146 -7.27 11.48 6.03
N LEU A 147 -6.36 12.29 5.49
CA LEU A 147 -6.54 13.74 5.40
C LEU A 147 -7.73 14.09 4.49
N ALA A 148 -7.85 13.47 3.32
CA ALA A 148 -8.98 13.68 2.43
C ALA A 148 -10.31 13.25 3.09
N GLU A 149 -10.30 12.17 3.86
CA GLU A 149 -11.49 11.72 4.60
C GLU A 149 -11.86 12.65 5.75
N ARG A 150 -10.88 13.16 6.49
CA ARG A 150 -11.10 14.22 7.48
C ARG A 150 -11.76 15.43 6.83
N ASP A 151 -11.24 15.88 5.69
CA ASP A 151 -11.78 17.03 4.98
C ASP A 151 -13.24 16.80 4.56
N ARG A 152 -13.58 15.60 4.08
CA ARG A 152 -14.97 15.23 3.77
C ARG A 152 -15.87 15.33 5.00
N ARG A 153 -15.45 14.78 6.14
CA ARG A 153 -16.24 14.78 7.39
C ARG A 153 -16.46 16.19 7.92
N VAL A 154 -15.41 17.01 7.95
CA VAL A 154 -15.49 18.40 8.42
C VAL A 154 -16.44 19.20 7.53
N LEU A 155 -16.25 19.12 6.20
CA LEU A 155 -17.11 19.84 5.27
C LEU A 155 -18.57 19.37 5.35
N ALA A 156 -18.82 18.05 5.38
CA ALA A 156 -20.16 17.50 5.56
C ALA A 156 -20.85 18.03 6.83
N ALA A 157 -20.15 18.02 7.96
CA ALA A 157 -20.66 18.54 9.23
C ALA A 157 -20.95 20.05 9.18
N CYS A 158 -20.13 20.86 8.50
CA CYS A 158 -20.39 22.28 8.28
C CYS A 158 -21.67 22.50 7.47
N ARG A 159 -21.90 21.71 6.40
CA ARG A 159 -23.13 21.80 5.58
C ARG A 159 -24.38 21.42 6.35
N GLU A 160 -24.34 20.35 7.14
CA GLU A 160 -25.47 19.97 7.99
C GLU A 160 -25.92 21.10 8.92
N ARG A 161 -25.01 22.04 9.22
CA ARG A 161 -25.24 23.21 10.08
C ARG A 161 -25.42 24.52 9.31
N GLY A 162 -25.42 24.48 7.98
CA GLY A 162 -25.50 25.68 7.14
C GLY A 162 -24.32 26.65 7.31
N LEU A 163 -23.15 26.16 7.75
CA LEU A 163 -21.98 26.99 8.04
C LEU A 163 -21.11 27.18 6.78
N PRO A 164 -20.77 28.43 6.40
CA PRO A 164 -19.78 28.68 5.36
C PRO A 164 -18.38 28.25 5.83
N VAL A 165 -17.55 27.79 4.90
CA VAL A 165 -16.18 27.33 5.18
C VAL A 165 -15.19 28.03 4.25
N ALA A 166 -14.17 28.65 4.83
CA ALA A 166 -12.98 29.09 4.13
C ALA A 166 -11.84 28.12 4.42
N VAL A 167 -11.13 27.66 3.37
CA VAL A 167 -9.99 26.74 3.50
C VAL A 167 -8.71 27.51 3.26
N CYS A 168 -7.83 27.55 4.26
CA CYS A 168 -6.49 28.12 4.14
C CYS A 168 -5.46 26.99 4.01
N MET A 169 -4.65 27.04 2.95
CA MET A 169 -3.57 26.06 2.73
C MET A 169 -2.26 26.65 3.25
N ALA A 170 -1.81 26.18 4.41
CA ALA A 170 -0.54 26.59 5.00
C ALA A 170 0.20 25.39 5.59
N GLY A 171 1.53 25.43 5.58
CA GLY A 171 2.37 24.38 6.10
C GLY A 171 2.50 23.16 5.18
N GLY A 172 2.88 22.02 5.77
CA GLY A 172 3.27 20.80 5.07
C GLY A 172 4.77 20.54 5.25
N TYR A 173 5.09 19.43 5.89
CA TYR A 173 6.48 18.97 6.07
C TYR A 173 6.58 17.55 5.55
N ALA A 174 6.85 17.43 4.26
CA ALA A 174 7.20 16.16 3.64
C ALA A 174 8.60 16.31 3.00
N PRO A 175 9.42 15.25 2.99
CA PRO A 175 10.68 15.27 2.27
C PRO A 175 10.52 15.59 0.77
N GLU A 176 9.41 15.13 0.17
CA GLU A 176 9.07 15.37 -1.22
C GLU A 176 7.95 16.41 -1.32
N ILE A 177 8.20 17.51 -2.03
CA ILE A 177 7.22 18.59 -2.20
C ILE A 177 5.93 18.09 -2.89
N GLU A 178 6.07 17.15 -3.83
CA GLU A 178 4.92 16.56 -4.54
C GLU A 178 3.92 15.87 -3.60
N ASP A 179 4.38 15.30 -2.47
CA ASP A 179 3.45 14.74 -1.48
C ASP A 179 2.57 15.83 -0.85
N ILE A 180 3.14 17.02 -0.60
CA ILE A 180 2.42 18.18 -0.06
C ILE A 180 1.42 18.68 -1.10
N VAL A 181 1.86 18.84 -2.35
CA VAL A 181 1.00 19.29 -3.46
C VAL A 181 -0.16 18.33 -3.67
N ASP A 182 0.10 17.02 -3.64
CA ASP A 182 -0.91 15.97 -3.78
C ASP A 182 -1.97 16.03 -2.66
N ILE A 183 -1.54 16.19 -1.41
CA ILE A 183 -2.43 16.32 -0.25
C ILE A 183 -3.27 17.59 -0.41
N HIS A 184 -2.65 18.70 -0.78
CA HIS A 184 -3.34 19.97 -0.95
C HIS A 184 -4.35 19.92 -2.10
N ALA A 185 -3.96 19.36 -3.24
CA ALA A 185 -4.87 19.14 -4.38
C ALA A 185 -6.06 18.25 -3.98
N ALA A 186 -5.86 17.23 -3.13
CA ALA A 186 -6.94 16.41 -2.61
C ALA A 186 -7.91 17.22 -1.74
N THR A 187 -7.41 18.08 -0.84
CA THR A 187 -8.25 19.01 -0.05
C THR A 187 -9.08 19.91 -0.95
N VAL A 188 -8.46 20.55 -1.96
CA VAL A 188 -9.17 21.41 -2.92
C VAL A 188 -10.22 20.62 -3.71
N ALA A 189 -9.90 19.40 -4.16
CA ALA A 189 -10.85 18.57 -4.88
C ALA A 189 -12.05 18.16 -4.02
N VAL A 190 -11.86 17.91 -2.72
CA VAL A 190 -12.96 17.64 -1.78
C VAL A 190 -13.80 18.90 -1.57
N ALA A 191 -13.17 20.06 -1.32
CA ALA A 191 -13.87 21.33 -1.14
C ALA A 191 -14.67 21.76 -2.39
N ALA A 192 -14.11 21.57 -3.59
CA ALA A 192 -14.79 21.88 -4.85
C ALA A 192 -16.03 20.99 -5.08
N ARG A 193 -15.97 19.70 -4.72
CA ARG A 193 -17.15 18.81 -4.76
C ARG A 193 -18.22 19.26 -3.77
N PHE A 194 -17.81 19.71 -2.59
CA PHE A 194 -18.71 20.24 -1.58
C PHE A 194 -19.43 21.52 -2.05
N ALA A 195 -18.70 22.48 -2.64
CA ALA A 195 -19.26 23.74 -3.10
C ALA A 195 -20.28 23.61 -4.24
N ARG A 196 -20.20 22.52 -5.03
CA ARG A 196 -21.13 22.25 -6.15
C ARG A 196 -22.45 21.60 -5.71
N GLN A 197 -22.55 21.15 -4.47
CA GLN A 197 -23.78 20.54 -3.95
C GLN A 197 -24.67 21.65 -3.39
N PRO A 198 -25.94 21.78 -3.84
CA PRO A 198 -26.83 22.83 -3.37
C PRO A 198 -26.99 22.75 -1.85
N VAL A 199 -26.90 23.92 -1.20
CA VAL A 199 -27.22 24.08 0.22
C VAL A 199 -28.74 24.12 0.34
N GLY A 200 -29.34 23.03 0.83
CA GLY A 200 -30.78 22.97 1.14
C GLY A 200 -31.65 22.46 -0.03
N ALA A 201 -32.05 21.20 0.06
CA ALA A 201 -33.36 20.74 -0.39
C ALA A 201 -33.92 19.89 0.76
N GLY A 202 -34.33 20.59 1.82
CA GLY A 202 -34.90 20.06 3.04
C GLY A 202 -35.61 21.19 3.76
#